data_AF-A0A2N1MQN8-F1
#
_entry.id   AF-A0A2N1MQN8-F1
#
_cell.length_a   1.000
_cell.length_b   1.000
_cell.length_c   1.000
_cell.angle_alpha   90.00
_cell.angle_beta   90.00
_cell.angle_gamma   90.00
#
_symmetry.space_group_name_H-M   'P 1'
#
loop_
_entity.id
_entity.type
_entity.pdbx_description
1 polymer ?
#
loop_
_entity_poly.entity_id
_entity_poly.type
_entity_poly.pdbx_seq_one_letter_code
_entity_poly.pdbx_strand_id
1 'polypeptide(L)'
;MYLSMQTPVANTFNIISPNFNSSTLASGVSQMPKQKDMVKANRDFLKELKCLFLRVQEKRFQGFANRNFSDFQNKFLDSVEEAIEIFKEKRLRVNKDTTAFSLDENEIISFVNENLTLNILQRWLSMTNMTKLRDQNSLHVLQRFVQGSLIVNYDSRDTDATKSLDKITKKIAVPSRNGKNIASNLEL
;
A
#
# COMPACT_ATOMS: atom_id res chain seq x y z
N MET A 1 36.29 -28.76 31.90
CA MET A 1 35.49 -28.01 32.88
C MET A 1 35.46 -26.57 32.37
N TYR A 2 34.54 -26.20 31.47
CA TYR A 2 33.19 -25.68 31.74
C TYR A 2 33.13 -24.71 32.93
N LEU A 3 32.82 -23.44 32.63
CA LEU A 3 32.04 -22.44 33.36
C LEU A 3 32.19 -21.10 32.59
N SER A 4 31.30 -20.82 31.63
CA SER A 4 30.08 -20.01 31.82
C SER A 4 30.38 -18.54 32.14
N MET A 5 30.52 -17.73 31.09
CA MET A 5 30.39 -16.28 31.17
C MET A 5 28.97 -15.93 30.74
N GLN A 6 28.10 -15.69 31.73
CA GLN A 6 26.83 -15.02 31.54
C GLN A 6 27.10 -13.55 31.22
N THR A 7 26.69 -13.09 30.05
CA THR A 7 26.47 -11.67 29.78
C THR A 7 24.99 -11.36 29.94
N PRO A 8 24.60 -10.34 30.71
CA PRO A 8 23.22 -9.87 30.73
C PRO A 8 23.04 -8.94 29.53
N VAL A 9 22.21 -9.31 28.56
CA VAL A 9 21.71 -8.35 27.58
C VAL A 9 20.21 -8.22 27.71
N ALA A 10 19.87 -7.01 28.14
CA ALA A 10 18.58 -6.49 28.49
C ALA A 10 17.49 -6.69 27.42
N ASN A 11 16.30 -6.90 27.97
CA ASN A 11 15.03 -6.37 27.51
C ASN A 11 14.50 -6.89 26.17
N THR A 12 13.77 -8.00 26.30
CA THR A 12 12.46 -8.20 25.68
C THR A 12 11.83 -6.87 25.29
N PHE A 13 11.77 -6.59 23.98
CA PHE A 13 11.03 -5.45 23.45
C PHE A 13 9.58 -5.57 23.90
N ASN A 14 9.22 -4.78 24.91
CA ASN A 14 7.85 -4.56 25.32
C ASN A 14 7.11 -3.96 24.12
N ILE A 15 6.24 -4.76 23.52
CA ILE A 15 5.27 -4.31 22.53
C ILE A 15 4.34 -3.34 23.29
N ILE A 16 4.57 -2.04 23.12
CA ILE A 16 3.63 -1.02 23.58
C ILE A 16 2.40 -1.12 22.68
N SER A 17 1.39 -1.83 23.15
CA SER A 17 0.02 -1.74 22.63
C SER A 17 -0.40 -0.27 22.59
N PRO A 18 -1.09 0.20 21.53
CA PRO A 18 -1.64 1.55 21.53
C PRO A 18 -2.62 1.68 22.71
N ASN A 19 -2.30 2.59 23.63
CA ASN A 19 -3.13 2.93 24.78
C ASN A 19 -4.37 3.70 24.28
N PHE A 20 -5.48 3.00 24.09
CA PHE A 20 -6.79 3.57 23.77
C PHE A 20 -7.45 4.17 25.02
N ASN A 21 -6.75 5.04 25.75
CA ASN A 21 -7.33 5.77 26.85
C ASN A 21 -7.07 7.28 26.66
N SER A 22 -8.00 7.96 26.02
CA SER A 22 -8.24 9.38 26.31
C SER A 22 -9.74 9.60 26.47
N SER A 23 -10.05 10.10 27.66
CA SER A 23 -11.33 10.15 28.37
C SER A 23 -12.28 11.20 27.81
N THR A 24 -13.57 10.89 27.75
CA THR A 24 -14.63 11.81 28.23
C THR A 24 -15.74 10.97 28.86
N LEU A 25 -16.07 11.30 30.10
CA LEU A 25 -16.92 10.55 31.03
C LEU A 25 -18.38 10.43 30.58
N ALA A 26 -18.91 9.20 30.57
CA ALA A 26 -20.29 8.91 30.98
C ALA A 26 -20.39 7.42 31.40
N SER A 27 -20.88 7.20 32.62
CA SER A 27 -21.03 5.90 33.29
C SER A 27 -21.81 4.88 32.45
N GLY A 28 -21.18 3.74 32.15
CA GLY A 28 -21.85 2.58 31.56
C GLY A 28 -20.90 1.44 31.19
N VAL A 29 -20.71 0.49 32.11
CA VAL A 29 -20.16 -0.88 31.91
C VAL A 29 -18.94 -0.99 30.97
N SER A 30 -17.74 -0.89 31.54
CA SER A 30 -16.48 -1.27 30.87
C SER A 30 -16.43 -2.79 30.64
N GLN A 31 -16.93 -3.27 29.50
CA GLN A 31 -16.51 -4.56 28.99
C GLN A 31 -15.08 -4.42 28.44
N MET A 32 -14.10 -5.00 29.14
CA MET A 32 -12.79 -5.29 28.54
C MET A 32 -13.02 -6.01 27.20
N PRO A 33 -12.50 -5.51 26.06
CA PRO A 33 -12.57 -6.26 24.82
C PRO A 33 -11.89 -7.61 25.01
N LYS A 34 -12.56 -8.70 24.63
CA LYS A 34 -11.96 -10.04 24.74
C LYS A 34 -10.69 -10.05 23.88
N GLN A 35 -9.64 -10.77 24.30
CA GLN A 35 -8.35 -10.85 23.59
C GLN A 35 -8.49 -11.11 22.07
N LYS A 36 -9.52 -11.86 21.67
CA LYS A 36 -9.89 -12.13 20.27
C LYS A 36 -10.31 -10.87 19.49
N ASP A 37 -10.99 -9.93 20.14
CA ASP A 37 -11.41 -8.65 19.57
C ASP A 37 -10.21 -7.72 19.37
N MET A 38 -9.24 -7.76 20.29
CA MET A 38 -7.99 -7.01 20.18
C MET A 38 -7.11 -7.52 19.03
N VAL A 39 -6.99 -8.84 18.86
CA VAL A 39 -6.26 -9.45 17.72
C VAL A 39 -6.92 -9.10 16.39
N LYS A 40 -8.26 -9.08 16.34
CA LYS A 40 -9.02 -8.67 15.14
C LYS A 40 -8.81 -7.18 14.84
N ALA A 41 -8.89 -6.32 15.85
CA ALA A 41 -8.66 -4.88 15.69
C ALA A 41 -7.25 -4.57 15.18
N ASN A 42 -6.23 -5.22 15.74
CA ASN A 42 -4.84 -5.08 15.27
C ASN A 42 -4.66 -5.57 13.82
N ARG A 43 -5.32 -6.68 13.45
CA ARG A 43 -5.30 -7.19 12.08
C ARG A 43 -5.98 -6.23 11.11
N ASP A 44 -7.14 -5.69 11.46
CA ASP A 44 -7.89 -4.75 10.63
C ASP A 44 -7.12 -3.44 10.47
N PHE A 45 -6.51 -2.93 11.55
CA PHE A 45 -5.60 -1.78 11.53
C PHE A 45 -4.41 -2.00 10.59
N LEU A 46 -3.70 -3.13 10.69
CA LEU A 46 -2.54 -3.42 9.82
C LEU A 46 -2.94 -3.51 8.35
N LYS A 47 -4.14 -4.01 8.04
CA LYS A 47 -4.64 -4.05 6.67
C LYS A 47 -5.08 -2.68 6.15
N GLU A 48 -5.68 -1.85 6.99
CA GLU A 48 -5.96 -0.44 6.63
C GLU A 48 -4.67 0.38 6.48
N LEU A 49 -3.62 0.09 7.26
CA LEU A 49 -2.29 0.68 7.10
C LEU A 49 -1.65 0.35 5.75
N LYS A 50 -1.92 -0.84 5.19
CA LYS A 50 -1.49 -1.16 3.81
C LYS A 50 -2.16 -0.24 2.79
N CYS A 51 -3.43 0.07 2.96
CA CYS A 51 -4.15 1.01 2.11
C CYS A 51 -3.56 2.43 2.18
N LEU A 52 -2.98 2.81 3.33
CA LEU A 52 -2.31 4.09 3.50
C LEU A 52 -1.06 4.26 2.61
N PHE A 53 -0.42 3.18 2.16
CA PHE A 53 0.63 3.27 1.13
C PHE A 53 0.16 4.08 -0.09
N LEU A 54 -1.11 3.94 -0.47
CA LEU A 54 -1.71 4.66 -1.60
C LEU A 54 -2.06 6.12 -1.26
N ARG A 55 -1.67 6.65 -0.09
CA ARG A 55 -1.98 8.02 0.36
C ARG A 55 -0.79 8.73 0.98
N VAL A 56 0.15 7.97 1.56
CA VAL A 56 1.05 8.49 2.58
C VAL A 56 2.24 9.23 1.98
N GLN A 57 2.37 10.45 2.47
CA GLN A 57 3.49 11.37 2.30
C GLN A 57 4.72 10.90 3.10
N GLU A 58 5.87 11.04 2.46
CA GLU A 58 7.18 10.91 3.08
C GLU A 58 7.36 11.85 4.30
N LYS A 59 8.22 11.42 5.23
CA LYS A 59 8.75 12.05 6.46
C LYS A 59 8.06 11.78 7.82
N ARG A 60 6.73 11.63 7.94
CA ARG A 60 6.10 11.39 9.28
C ARG A 60 5.99 9.92 9.70
N PHE A 61 6.11 8.97 8.77
CA PHE A 61 6.08 7.51 9.07
C PHE A 61 7.46 6.86 9.23
N GLN A 62 8.53 7.67 9.14
CA GLN A 62 9.90 7.20 9.01
C GLN A 62 10.42 6.46 10.26
N GLY A 63 9.74 6.61 11.42
CA GLY A 63 10.10 5.95 12.67
C GLY A 63 9.41 4.59 12.94
N PHE A 64 8.14 4.39 12.54
CA PHE A 64 7.33 3.26 13.04
C PHE A 64 7.05 2.16 12.00
N ALA A 65 7.08 2.49 10.71
CA ALA A 65 6.63 1.56 9.66
C ALA A 65 7.56 1.50 8.44
N ASN A 66 8.77 2.08 8.53
CA ASN A 66 9.65 2.28 7.39
C ASN A 66 10.03 0.96 6.67
N ARG A 67 10.29 -0.12 7.43
CA ARG A 67 10.54 -1.46 6.86
C ARG A 67 9.33 -1.99 6.10
N ASN A 68 8.14 -1.89 6.69
CA ASN A 68 6.91 -2.37 6.07
C ASN A 68 6.56 -1.58 4.81
N PHE A 69 6.75 -0.26 4.80
CA PHE A 69 6.52 0.58 3.63
C PHE A 69 7.52 0.31 2.50
N SER A 70 8.80 0.15 2.82
CA SER A 70 9.81 -0.27 1.83
C SER A 70 9.45 -1.62 1.22
N ASP A 71 9.01 -2.59 2.03
CA ASP A 71 8.56 -3.90 1.53
C ASP A 71 7.31 -3.77 0.64
N PHE A 72 6.40 -2.84 0.95
CA PHE A 72 5.24 -2.57 0.11
C PHE A 72 5.64 -1.91 -1.21
N GLN A 73 6.53 -0.91 -1.20
CA GLN A 73 7.05 -0.30 -2.43
C GLN A 73 7.72 -1.32 -3.34
N ASN A 74 8.59 -2.17 -2.78
CA ASN A 74 9.26 -3.21 -3.56
C ASN A 74 8.25 -4.20 -4.16
N LYS A 75 7.28 -4.67 -3.37
CA LYS A 75 6.22 -5.56 -3.87
C LYS A 75 5.33 -4.91 -4.92
N PHE A 76 5.12 -3.59 -4.85
CA PHE A 76 4.40 -2.85 -5.87
C PHE A 76 5.19 -2.81 -7.17
N LEU A 77 6.48 -2.47 -7.09
CA LEU A 77 7.38 -2.44 -8.23
C LEU A 77 7.54 -3.82 -8.89
N ASP A 78 7.57 -4.90 -8.11
CA ASP A 78 7.61 -6.27 -8.65
C ASP A 78 6.37 -6.56 -9.52
N SER A 79 5.17 -6.14 -9.06
CA SER A 79 3.94 -6.29 -9.84
C SER A 79 3.88 -5.36 -11.05
N VAL A 80 4.49 -4.18 -10.99
CA VAL A 80 4.62 -3.26 -12.13
C VAL A 80 5.55 -3.87 -13.19
N GLU A 81 6.68 -4.43 -12.78
CA GLU A 81 7.65 -5.07 -13.67
C GLU A 81 7.03 -6.28 -14.38
N GLU A 82 6.29 -7.13 -13.66
CA GLU A 82 5.52 -8.22 -14.26
C GLU A 82 4.51 -7.71 -15.30
N ALA A 83 3.80 -6.63 -15.01
CA ALA A 83 2.85 -6.03 -15.94
C ALA A 83 3.54 -5.43 -17.19
N ILE A 84 4.75 -4.87 -17.03
CA ILE A 84 5.57 -4.37 -18.14
C ILE A 84 6.01 -5.53 -19.04
N GLU A 85 6.45 -6.65 -18.48
CA GLU A 85 6.84 -7.83 -19.26
C GLU A 85 5.65 -8.38 -20.06
N ILE A 86 4.47 -8.48 -19.45
CA ILE A 86 3.23 -8.86 -20.16
C ILE A 86 2.91 -7.86 -21.29
N PHE A 87 3.12 -6.57 -21.05
CA PHE A 87 2.91 -5.54 -22.07
C PHE A 87 3.91 -5.67 -23.23
N LYS A 88 5.20 -5.83 -22.94
CA LYS A 88 6.26 -6.03 -23.94
C LYS A 88 5.98 -7.28 -24.78
N GLU A 89 5.59 -8.39 -24.15
CA GLU A 89 5.24 -9.63 -24.84
C GLU A 89 4.06 -9.42 -25.80
N LYS A 90 3.00 -8.73 -25.35
CA LYS A 90 1.86 -8.37 -26.21
C LYS A 90 2.28 -7.51 -27.39
N ARG A 91 3.15 -6.52 -27.17
CA ARG A 91 3.68 -5.64 -28.23
C ARG A 91 4.44 -6.43 -29.28
N LEU A 92 5.27 -7.39 -28.86
CA LEU A 92 6.02 -8.28 -29.77
C LEU A 92 5.11 -9.21 -30.59
N ARG A 93 4.02 -9.72 -30.00
CA ARG A 93 3.07 -10.58 -30.72
C ARG A 93 2.29 -9.83 -31.79
N VAL A 94 1.93 -8.57 -31.53
CA VAL A 94 1.20 -7.72 -32.48
C VAL A 94 2.11 -7.21 -33.59
N ASN A 95 3.36 -6.87 -33.27
CA ASN A 95 4.32 -6.27 -34.20
C ASN A 95 5.44 -7.24 -34.60
N LYS A 96 5.09 -8.42 -35.12
CA LYS A 96 6.06 -9.46 -35.52
C LYS A 96 7.12 -9.00 -36.53
N ASP A 97 6.86 -7.92 -37.28
CA ASP A 97 7.68 -7.50 -38.42
C ASP A 97 8.36 -6.13 -38.25
N THR A 98 8.34 -5.48 -37.08
CA THR A 98 8.94 -4.14 -36.94
C THR A 98 9.93 -4.02 -35.78
N THR A 99 11.18 -3.73 -36.15
CA THR A 99 12.30 -3.48 -35.24
C THR A 99 12.08 -2.17 -34.49
N ALA A 100 11.99 -2.26 -33.15
CA ALA A 100 12.13 -1.17 -32.18
C ALA A 100 11.33 0.13 -32.46
N PHE A 101 10.03 0.12 -32.13
CA PHE A 101 9.33 1.38 -31.86
C PHE A 101 9.63 1.85 -30.43
N SER A 102 10.02 3.13 -30.30
CA SER A 102 10.02 3.82 -29.00
C SER A 102 8.69 3.62 -28.29
N LEU A 103 8.70 3.61 -26.96
CA LEU A 103 7.47 3.53 -26.19
C LEU A 103 6.59 4.74 -26.50
N ASP A 104 5.36 4.50 -26.97
CA ASP A 104 4.30 5.50 -26.93
C ASP A 104 3.56 5.35 -25.60
N GLU A 105 3.58 6.39 -24.76
CA GLU A 105 2.89 6.40 -23.47
C GLU A 105 1.38 6.12 -23.63
N ASN A 106 0.79 6.49 -24.76
CA ASN A 106 -0.63 6.22 -25.03
C ASN A 106 -0.94 4.71 -25.14
N GLU A 107 0.03 3.89 -25.58
CA GLU A 107 -0.11 2.44 -25.59
C GLU A 107 -0.24 1.90 -24.16
N ILE A 108 0.58 2.39 -23.22
CA ILE A 108 0.47 2.01 -21.80
C ILE A 108 -0.83 2.53 -21.20
N ILE A 109 -1.21 3.77 -21.47
CA ILE A 109 -2.46 4.37 -20.98
C ILE A 109 -3.65 3.50 -21.41
N SER A 110 -3.67 3.04 -22.65
CA SER A 110 -4.72 2.18 -23.21
C SER A 110 -4.65 0.74 -22.69
N PHE A 111 -3.44 0.23 -22.42
CA PHE A 111 -3.21 -1.10 -21.86
C PHE A 111 -3.69 -1.22 -20.41
N VAL A 112 -3.44 -0.20 -19.60
CA VAL A 112 -3.81 -0.18 -18.18
C VAL A 112 -5.29 0.13 -18.03
N ASN A 113 -6.08 -0.94 -17.94
CA ASN A 113 -7.50 -0.89 -17.62
C ASN A 113 -7.76 -1.08 -16.12
N GLU A 114 -9.03 -0.99 -15.74
CA GLU A 114 -9.45 -1.15 -14.35
C GLU A 114 -9.08 -2.53 -13.78
N ASN A 115 -9.26 -3.61 -14.55
CA ASN A 115 -8.96 -4.96 -14.09
C ASN A 115 -7.46 -5.15 -13.78
N LEU A 116 -6.58 -4.65 -14.66
CA LEU A 116 -5.14 -4.68 -14.42
C LEU A 116 -4.76 -3.83 -13.21
N THR A 117 -5.36 -2.64 -13.07
CA THR A 117 -5.16 -1.77 -11.91
C THR A 117 -5.52 -2.49 -10.61
N LEU A 118 -6.67 -3.18 -10.57
CA LEU A 118 -7.10 -3.92 -9.39
C LEU A 118 -6.23 -5.14 -9.11
N ASN A 119 -5.72 -5.81 -10.16
CA ASN A 119 -4.81 -6.93 -10.02
C ASN A 119 -3.47 -6.48 -9.41
N ILE A 120 -2.86 -5.44 -9.98
CA ILE A 120 -1.62 -4.84 -9.47
C ILE A 120 -1.85 -4.37 -8.03
N LEU A 121 -2.96 -3.69 -7.72
CA LEU A 121 -3.21 -3.12 -6.40
C LEU A 121 -3.90 -4.08 -5.40
N GLN A 122 -4.09 -5.35 -5.76
CA GLN A 122 -4.92 -6.29 -5.00
C GLN A 122 -4.47 -6.43 -3.53
N ARG A 123 -3.16 -6.48 -3.32
CA ARG A 123 -2.55 -6.64 -1.98
C ARG A 123 -2.85 -5.45 -1.06
N TRP A 124 -3.05 -4.27 -1.63
CA TRP A 124 -3.36 -3.03 -0.90
C TRP A 124 -4.86 -2.82 -0.75
N LEU A 125 -5.66 -3.16 -1.76
CA LEU A 125 -7.11 -2.91 -1.77
C LEU A 125 -7.97 -3.97 -1.06
N SER A 126 -7.37 -5.03 -0.49
CA SER A 126 -8.10 -6.17 0.12
C SER A 126 -9.14 -5.82 1.21
N MET A 127 -8.97 -4.69 1.91
CA MET A 127 -9.92 -4.18 2.92
C MET A 127 -10.54 -2.84 2.50
N THR A 128 -10.49 -2.50 1.23
CA THR A 128 -11.13 -1.28 0.71
C THR A 128 -12.58 -1.54 0.35
N ASN A 129 -13.45 -0.57 0.61
CA ASN A 129 -14.81 -0.57 0.09
C ASN A 129 -14.77 -0.17 -1.39
N MET A 130 -14.83 -1.17 -2.28
CA MET A 130 -14.69 -0.96 -3.73
C MET A 130 -15.79 -0.10 -4.33
N THR A 131 -17.02 -0.20 -3.82
CA THR A 131 -18.15 0.63 -4.27
C THR A 131 -17.84 2.11 -4.01
N LYS A 132 -17.49 2.45 -2.77
CA LYS A 132 -17.13 3.84 -2.41
C LYS A 132 -15.87 4.33 -3.13
N LEU A 133 -14.89 3.45 -3.35
CA LEU A 133 -13.67 3.79 -4.09
C LEU A 133 -13.97 4.21 -5.54
N ARG A 134 -14.94 3.55 -6.18
CA ARG A 134 -15.43 3.89 -7.52
C ARG A 134 -16.27 5.16 -7.50
N ASP A 135 -17.23 5.27 -6.57
CA ASP A 135 -18.13 6.43 -6.46
C ASP A 135 -17.37 7.75 -6.21
N GLN A 136 -16.23 7.67 -5.51
CA GLN A 136 -15.38 8.82 -5.19
C GLN A 136 -14.33 9.14 -6.28
N ASN A 137 -14.39 8.46 -7.43
CA ASN A 137 -13.40 8.58 -8.52
C ASN A 137 -11.96 8.24 -8.10
N SER A 138 -11.74 7.65 -6.91
CA SER A 138 -10.41 7.29 -6.42
C SER A 138 -9.78 6.17 -7.25
N LEU A 139 -10.59 5.24 -7.77
CA LEU A 139 -10.07 4.15 -8.61
C LEU A 139 -9.47 4.68 -9.92
N HIS A 140 -10.07 5.71 -10.52
CA HIS A 140 -9.53 6.36 -11.70
C HIS A 140 -8.18 7.04 -11.39
N VAL A 141 -8.04 7.66 -10.21
CA VAL A 141 -6.75 8.24 -9.77
C VAL A 141 -5.70 7.15 -9.56
N LEU A 142 -6.08 6.01 -8.98
CA LEU A 142 -5.20 4.84 -8.84
C LEU A 142 -4.77 4.25 -10.18
N GLN A 143 -5.66 4.24 -11.17
CA GLN A 143 -5.33 3.82 -12.53
C GLN A 143 -4.26 4.75 -13.14
N ARG A 144 -4.40 6.07 -12.98
CA ARG A 144 -3.37 7.04 -13.42
C ARG A 144 -2.04 6.84 -12.71
N PHE A 145 -2.07 6.49 -11.43
CA PHE A 145 -0.88 6.15 -10.67
C PHE A 145 -0.18 4.89 -11.22
N VAL A 146 -0.93 3.84 -11.53
CA VAL A 146 -0.40 2.62 -12.16
C VAL A 146 0.15 2.91 -13.55
N GLN A 147 -0.56 3.68 -14.38
CA GLN A 147 -0.09 4.12 -15.70
C GLN A 147 1.26 4.84 -15.61
N GLY A 148 1.36 5.85 -14.75
CA GLY A 148 2.62 6.56 -14.52
C GLY A 148 3.73 5.62 -14.03
N SER A 149 3.39 4.67 -13.16
CA SER A 149 4.36 3.70 -12.64
C SER A 149 4.91 2.79 -13.75
N LEU A 150 4.07 2.34 -14.68
CA LEU A 150 4.53 1.55 -15.82
C LEU A 150 5.41 2.39 -16.77
N ILE A 151 5.04 3.65 -17.02
CA ILE A 151 5.79 4.56 -17.89
C ILE A 151 7.21 4.79 -17.34
N VAL A 152 7.32 5.20 -16.08
CA VAL A 152 8.63 5.55 -15.49
C VAL A 152 9.53 4.34 -15.25
N ASN A 153 8.98 3.13 -15.19
CA ASN A 153 9.75 1.90 -14.96
C ASN A 153 9.92 1.05 -16.24
N TYR A 154 9.50 1.54 -17.41
CA TYR A 154 9.41 0.72 -18.63
C TYR A 154 10.76 0.12 -19.08
N ASP A 155 11.79 0.96 -19.12
CA ASP A 155 13.13 0.55 -19.54
C ASP A 155 13.91 -0.09 -18.39
N SER A 156 13.82 0.51 -17.20
CA SER A 156 14.48 0.05 -15.99
C SER A 156 13.73 0.51 -14.75
N ARG A 157 13.83 -0.26 -13.66
CA ARG A 157 13.24 0.10 -12.36
C ARG A 157 13.80 1.44 -11.85
N ASP A 158 12.92 2.41 -11.67
CA ASP A 158 13.20 3.73 -11.11
C ASP A 158 12.34 3.97 -9.85
N THR A 159 12.95 3.72 -8.69
CA THR A 159 12.28 3.87 -7.40
C THR A 159 11.99 5.34 -7.07
N ASP A 160 12.83 6.27 -7.53
CA ASP A 160 12.71 7.68 -7.15
C ASP A 160 11.67 8.40 -8.03
N ALA A 161 11.63 8.08 -9.33
CA ALA A 161 10.54 8.52 -10.19
C ALA A 161 9.20 7.94 -9.73
N THR A 162 9.16 6.67 -9.30
CA THR A 162 7.93 6.06 -8.75
C THR A 162 7.46 6.78 -7.49
N LYS A 163 8.35 7.10 -6.54
CA LYS A 163 8.01 7.91 -5.36
C LYS A 163 7.47 9.29 -5.73
N SER A 164 8.00 9.90 -6.80
CA SER A 164 7.51 11.21 -7.27
C SER A 164 6.04 11.19 -7.72
N LEU A 165 5.48 10.00 -8.01
CA LEU A 165 4.08 9.80 -8.37
C LEU A 165 3.14 9.79 -7.17
N ASP A 166 3.63 9.70 -5.94
CA ASP A 166 2.81 9.74 -4.71
C ASP A 166 1.99 11.04 -4.61
N LYS A 167 2.43 12.11 -5.31
CA LYS A 167 1.66 13.35 -5.48
C LYS A 167 0.28 13.14 -6.11
N ILE A 168 0.12 12.13 -6.96
CA ILE A 168 -1.13 11.80 -7.66
C ILE A 168 -2.14 11.23 -6.67
N THR A 169 -1.66 10.40 -5.73
CA THR A 169 -2.51 9.65 -4.80
C THR A 169 -2.70 10.37 -3.45
N LYS A 170 -1.95 11.44 -3.19
CA LYS A 170 -1.99 12.25 -1.95
C LYS A 170 -3.38 12.62 -1.43
N LYS A 171 -4.36 12.85 -2.30
CA LYS A 171 -5.71 13.31 -1.92
C LYS A 171 -6.81 12.24 -2.08
N ILE A 172 -6.46 11.01 -2.43
CA ILE A 172 -7.49 10.01 -2.74
C ILE A 172 -8.20 9.54 -1.47
N ALA A 173 -9.47 9.22 -1.62
CA ALA A 173 -10.19 8.49 -0.60
C ALA A 173 -9.92 6.98 -0.75
N VAL A 174 -9.44 6.31 0.30
CA VAL A 174 -9.30 4.85 0.38
C VAL A 174 -10.20 4.38 1.52
N PRO A 175 -11.51 4.21 1.24
CA PRO A 175 -12.50 3.92 2.27
C PRO A 175 -12.32 2.49 2.79
N SER A 176 -12.30 2.32 4.11
CA SER A 176 -12.23 0.99 4.71
C SER A 176 -13.55 0.22 4.51
N ARG A 177 -13.43 -1.09 4.26
CA ARG A 177 -14.54 -2.03 4.11
C ARG A 177 -15.41 -2.11 5.35
N ASN A 178 -14.83 -1.95 6.55
CA ASN A 178 -15.56 -1.97 7.81
C ASN A 178 -16.23 -0.61 8.13
N GLY A 179 -16.03 0.41 7.28
CA GLY A 179 -16.54 1.77 7.48
C GLY A 179 -15.89 2.56 8.61
N LYS A 180 -15.02 1.94 9.42
CA LYS A 180 -14.38 2.55 10.60
C LYS A 180 -13.32 3.56 10.22
N ASN A 181 -12.70 3.40 9.04
CA ASN A 181 -11.70 4.31 8.51
C ASN A 181 -10.61 4.66 9.55
N ILE A 182 -10.21 3.68 10.36
CA ILE A 182 -9.34 3.83 11.53
C ILE A 182 -8.02 4.48 11.08
N ALA A 183 -7.51 4.04 9.94
CA ALA A 183 -6.30 4.59 9.34
C ALA A 183 -6.51 5.93 8.61
N SER A 184 -7.72 6.24 8.14
CA SER A 184 -8.00 7.51 7.44
C SER A 184 -8.22 8.68 8.40
N ASN A 185 -8.59 8.39 9.64
CA ASN A 185 -8.76 9.37 10.71
C ASN A 185 -7.46 9.62 11.49
N LEU A 186 -6.35 8.99 11.09
CA LEU A 186 -5.05 9.45 11.52
C LEU A 186 -4.88 10.86 10.94
N GLU A 187 -5.05 11.88 11.78
CA GLU A 187 -4.56 13.22 11.47
C GLU A 187 -3.05 13.10 11.31
N LEU A 188 -2.60 13.18 10.05
CA LEU A 188 -1.21 12.98 9.67
C LEU A 188 -0.44 14.27 9.62
#